data_AF-S4T0Y8-F1
#
_entry.id   AF-S4T0Y8-F1
#
_cell.length_a   1.000
_cell.length_b   1.000
_cell.length_c   1.000
_cell.angle_alpha   90.00
_cell.angle_beta   90.00
_cell.angle_gamma   90.00
#
_symmetry.space_group_name_H-M   'P 1'
#
loop_
_entity.id
_entity.type
_entity.pdbx_description
1 polymer ?
#
loop_
_entity_poly.entity_id
_entity_poly.type
_entity_poly.pdbx_seq_one_letter_code
_entity_poly.pdbx_strand_id
1 'polypeptide(L)'
;VEYAAGPFALFFLAEYANIMLMNTLTCILFLNPGHMAHQDTFTMNLMLKTTILTVLFLWTRASYPRFRYDQLMHLLWKTFLPLTLALFLWHTTLPTTMSGLPPQ
;
A
#
# COMPACT_ATOMS: atom_id res chain seq x y z
N VAL A 1 27.20 -4.96 4.19
CA VAL A 1 27.79 -5.19 2.85
C VAL A 1 28.72 -6.40 2.94
N GLU A 2 28.18 -7.53 3.40
CA GLU A 2 28.98 -8.71 3.78
C GLU A 2 28.41 -10.01 3.20
N TYR A 3 27.47 -9.92 2.27
CA TYR A 3 26.85 -11.09 1.66
C TYR A 3 27.57 -11.49 0.37
N ALA A 4 27.85 -12.78 0.23
CA ALA A 4 28.23 -13.37 -1.04
C ALA A 4 27.13 -13.15 -2.10
N ALA A 5 27.48 -13.27 -3.38
CA ALA A 5 26.58 -12.95 -4.50
C ALA A 5 25.23 -13.70 -4.46
N GLY A 6 25.20 -14.94 -3.95
CA GLY A 6 23.98 -15.75 -3.81
C GLY A 6 22.97 -15.16 -2.81
N PRO A 7 23.32 -15.05 -1.51
CA PRO A 7 22.43 -14.44 -0.51
C PRO A 7 22.05 -12.99 -0.83
N PHE A 8 22.95 -12.22 -1.46
CA PHE A 8 22.66 -10.87 -1.94
C PHE A 8 21.51 -10.86 -2.96
N ALA A 9 21.52 -11.77 -3.95
CA ALA A 9 20.45 -11.88 -4.95
C ALA A 9 19.09 -12.19 -4.31
N LEU A 10 19.05 -13.04 -3.28
CA LEU A 10 17.81 -13.35 -2.56
C LEU A 10 17.24 -12.14 -1.81
N PHE A 11 18.08 -11.26 -1.25
CA PHE A 11 17.62 -10.02 -0.63
C PHE A 11 16.99 -9.06 -1.64
N PHE A 12 17.56 -8.87 -2.83
CA PHE A 12 16.92 -8.04 -3.87
C PHE A 12 15.61 -8.65 -4.34
N LEU A 13 15.59 -9.97 -4.57
CA LEU A 13 14.37 -10.66 -4.96
C LEU A 13 13.27 -10.46 -3.92
N ALA A 14 13.59 -10.60 -2.63
CA ALA A 14 12.66 -10.39 -1.53
C ALA A 14 12.18 -8.94 -1.44
N GLU A 15 13.06 -7.94 -1.63
CA GLU A 15 12.68 -6.53 -1.65
C GLU A 15 11.66 -6.23 -2.77
N TYR A 16 11.92 -6.70 -3.98
CA TYR A 16 11.00 -6.51 -5.11
C TYR A 16 9.69 -7.30 -4.96
N ALA A 17 9.75 -8.52 -4.41
CA ALA A 17 8.55 -9.30 -4.10
C ALA A 17 7.66 -8.58 -3.08
N ASN A 18 8.24 -7.99 -2.03
CA ASN A 18 7.52 -7.22 -1.03
C ASN A 18 6.89 -5.95 -1.63
N ILE A 19 7.57 -5.25 -2.53
CA ILE A 19 7.00 -4.09 -3.23
C ILE A 19 5.79 -4.52 -4.07
N MET A 20 5.88 -5.62 -4.81
CA MET A 20 4.76 -6.12 -5.61
C MET A 20 3.57 -6.54 -4.73
N LEU A 21 3.84 -7.27 -3.64
CA LEU A 21 2.82 -7.72 -2.68
C LEU A 21 2.11 -6.55 -1.99
N MET A 22 2.83 -5.51 -1.57
CA MET A 22 2.20 -4.34 -0.94
C MET A 22 1.34 -3.56 -1.93
N ASN A 23 1.74 -3.48 -3.20
CA ASN A 23 0.93 -2.86 -4.25
C ASN A 23 -0.33 -3.69 -4.59
N THR A 24 -0.25 -5.03 -4.58
CA THR A 24 -1.44 -5.87 -4.78
C THR A 24 -2.42 -5.73 -3.62
N LEU A 25 -1.94 -5.71 -2.38
CA LEU A 25 -2.77 -5.48 -1.19
C LEU A 25 -3.43 -4.10 -1.21
N THR A 26 -2.69 -3.06 -1.58
CA THR A 26 -3.23 -1.69 -1.72
C THR A 26 -4.32 -1.63 -2.80
N CYS A 27 -4.14 -2.32 -3.93
CA CYS A 27 -5.14 -2.38 -4.98
C CYS A 27 -6.44 -3.05 -4.52
N ILE A 28 -6.35 -4.13 -3.74
CA ILE A 28 -7.50 -4.87 -3.22
C ILE A 28 -8.27 -4.01 -2.21
N LEU A 29 -7.56 -3.35 -1.29
CA LEU A 29 -8.17 -2.55 -0.22
C LEU A 29 -8.82 -1.26 -0.71
N PHE A 30 -8.19 -0.54 -1.66
CA PHE A 30 -8.60 0.82 -2.00
C PHE A 30 -9.16 1.00 -3.41
N LEU A 31 -8.69 0.24 -4.41
CA LEU A 31 -8.98 0.53 -5.82
C LEU A 31 -10.01 -0.40 -6.46
N ASN A 32 -10.63 -1.29 -5.67
CA ASN A 32 -11.59 -2.34 -6.08
C ASN A 32 -11.30 -2.91 -7.49
N PRO A 33 -10.66 -4.07 -7.61
CA PRO A 33 -10.28 -4.65 -8.89
C PRO A 33 -11.46 -5.13 -9.77
N GLY A 34 -12.71 -5.03 -9.31
CA GLY A 34 -13.90 -5.34 -10.09
C GLY A 34 -14.88 -6.24 -9.32
N HIS A 35 -16.11 -6.31 -9.82
CA HIS A 35 -17.12 -7.22 -9.28
C HIS A 35 -16.80 -8.67 -9.62
N MET A 36 -17.05 -9.56 -8.66
CA MET A 36 -16.98 -11.03 -8.81
C MET A 36 -17.87 -11.58 -9.95
N ALA A 37 -18.76 -10.75 -10.51
CA ALA A 37 -19.67 -11.13 -11.60
C ALA A 37 -18.98 -11.39 -12.95
N HIS A 38 -17.78 -10.84 -13.19
CA HIS A 38 -17.01 -11.08 -14.41
C HIS A 38 -15.62 -11.64 -14.05
N GLN A 39 -15.59 -12.91 -13.62
CA GLN A 39 -14.40 -13.60 -13.12
C GLN A 39 -13.22 -13.56 -14.10
N ASP A 40 -13.48 -13.66 -15.41
CA ASP A 40 -12.43 -13.65 -16.44
C ASP A 40 -11.70 -12.29 -16.53
N THR A 41 -12.43 -11.20 -16.26
CA THR A 41 -11.86 -9.84 -16.35
C THR A 41 -11.20 -9.39 -15.04
N PHE A 42 -11.52 -10.04 -13.92
CA PHE A 42 -11.06 -9.66 -12.59
C PHE A 42 -9.54 -9.73 -12.47
N THR A 43 -8.94 -10.85 -12.88
CA THR A 43 -7.48 -11.06 -12.82
C THR A 43 -6.75 -10.05 -13.70
N MET A 44 -7.27 -9.79 -14.90
CA MET A 44 -6.67 -8.81 -15.82
C MET A 44 -6.74 -7.39 -15.25
N ASN A 45 -7.86 -6.99 -14.66
CA ASN A 45 -8.03 -5.67 -14.06
C ASN A 45 -7.15 -5.50 -12.80
N LEU A 46 -7.04 -6.54 -11.97
CA LEU A 46 -6.11 -6.55 -10.84
C LEU A 46 -4.66 -6.38 -11.31
N MET A 47 -4.21 -7.14 -12.31
CA MET A 47 -2.86 -7.03 -12.85
C MET A 47 -2.61 -5.63 -13.46
N LEU A 48 -3.58 -5.07 -14.17
CA LEU A 48 -3.45 -3.73 -14.74
C LEU A 48 -3.36 -2.64 -13.65
N LYS A 49 -4.22 -2.66 -12.64
CA LYS A 49 -4.18 -1.67 -11.54
C LYS A 49 -2.91 -1.82 -10.70
N THR A 50 -2.46 -3.03 -10.45
CA THR A 50 -1.22 -3.28 -9.68
C THR A 50 0.02 -2.85 -10.44
N THR A 51 0.09 -3.07 -11.75
CA THR A 51 1.19 -2.56 -12.59
C THR A 51 1.23 -1.04 -12.66
N ILE A 52 0.07 -0.36 -12.68
CA ILE A 52 0.03 1.10 -12.58
C ILE A 52 0.59 1.58 -11.23
N LEU A 53 0.23 0.93 -10.13
CA LEU A 53 0.75 1.26 -8.79
C LEU A 53 2.26 1.02 -8.67
N THR A 54 2.78 -0.08 -9.24
CA THR A 54 4.23 -0.35 -9.21
C THR A 54 4.99 0.68 -10.04
N VAL A 55 4.50 1.09 -11.22
CA VAL A 55 5.09 2.18 -12.01
C VAL A 55 5.10 3.49 -11.22
N LEU A 56 4.03 3.80 -10.49
CA LEU A 56 3.98 4.98 -9.63
C LEU A 56 5.03 4.91 -8.50
N PHE A 57 5.26 3.73 -7.92
CA PHE A 57 6.33 3.52 -6.94
C PHE A 57 7.73 3.72 -7.53
N LEU A 58 7.97 3.27 -8.76
CA LEU A 58 9.23 3.55 -9.46
C LEU A 58 9.38 5.05 -9.76
N TRP A 59 8.29 5.73 -10.13
CA TRP A 59 8.30 7.17 -10.43
C TRP A 59 8.56 8.02 -9.17
N THR A 60 7.95 7.68 -8.03
CA THR A 60 8.22 8.39 -6.77
C THR A 60 9.67 8.24 -6.33
N ARG A 61 10.26 7.04 -6.50
CA ARG A 61 11.68 6.78 -6.23
C ARG A 61 12.61 7.60 -7.14
N ALA A 62 12.22 7.87 -8.38
CA ALA A 62 13.01 8.69 -9.31
C ALA A 62 12.89 10.20 -9.03
N SER A 63 11.76 10.65 -8.48
CA SER A 63 11.45 12.09 -8.35
C SER A 63 11.92 12.70 -7.02
N TYR A 64 11.90 11.94 -5.93
CA TYR A 64 12.17 12.47 -4.59
C TYR A 64 13.56 12.12 -4.06
N PRO A 65 14.26 13.09 -3.41
CA PRO A 65 15.51 12.81 -2.72
C PRO A 65 15.26 11.97 -1.45
N ARG A 66 16.30 11.28 -0.98
CA ARG A 66 16.21 10.44 0.22
C ARG A 66 16.00 11.30 1.47
N PHE A 67 14.97 10.98 2.25
CA PHE A 67 14.74 11.59 3.55
C PHE A 67 15.75 11.08 4.59
N ARG A 68 16.14 11.96 5.52
CA ARG A 68 16.92 11.57 6.70
C ARG A 68 16.03 10.83 7.70
N TYR A 69 16.62 9.91 8.46
CA TYR A 69 15.91 9.12 9.48
C TYR A 69 15.10 9.98 10.47
N ASP A 70 15.67 11.09 10.93
CA ASP A 70 14.99 11.99 11.87
C ASP A 70 13.71 12.62 11.28
N GLN A 71 13.73 12.94 9.98
CA GLN A 71 12.58 13.49 9.27
C GLN A 71 11.51 12.43 9.05
N LEU A 72 11.91 11.19 8.74
CA LEU A 72 10.99 10.05 8.63
C LEU A 72 10.29 9.78 9.97
N MET A 73 11.05 9.76 11.07
CA MET A 73 10.51 9.55 12.41
C MET A 73 9.55 10.67 12.80
N HIS A 74 9.90 11.93 12.49
CA HIS A 74 9.01 13.07 12.72
C HIS A 74 7.71 12.94 11.92
N LEU A 75 7.79 12.60 10.64
CA LEU A 75 6.63 12.42 9.76
C LEU A 75 5.69 11.34 10.34
N LEU A 76 6.20 10.16 10.65
CA LEU A 76 5.40 9.05 11.16
C LEU A 76 4.75 9.38 12.51
N TRP A 77 5.52 9.88 13.47
CA TRP A 77 5.04 10.02 14.85
C TRP A 77 4.29 11.30 15.14
N LYS A 78 4.69 12.42 14.53
CA LYS A 78 4.06 13.72 14.82
C LYS A 78 2.97 14.08 13.82
N THR A 79 3.01 13.56 12.60
CA THR A 79 2.02 13.90 11.58
C THR A 79 1.05 12.76 11.28
N PHE A 80 1.56 11.56 10.94
CA PHE A 80 0.67 10.46 10.56
C PHE A 80 -0.05 9.84 11.76
N LEU A 81 0.62 9.62 12.89
CA LEU A 81 0.01 8.96 14.05
C LEU A 81 -1.19 9.73 14.64
N PRO A 82 -1.15 11.06 14.85
CA PRO A 82 -2.33 11.80 15.31
C PRO A 82 -3.46 11.78 14.28
N LEU A 83 -3.12 11.85 12.99
CA LEU A 83 -4.10 11.82 11.90
C LEU A 83 -4.80 10.46 11.80
N THR A 84 -4.06 9.34 11.91
CA THR A 84 -4.66 8.00 11.85
C THR A 84 -5.57 7.74 13.04
N LEU A 85 -5.23 8.22 14.24
CA LEU A 85 -6.11 8.15 15.41
C LEU A 85 -7.40 8.96 15.20
N ALA A 86 -7.30 10.17 14.64
CA ALA A 86 -8.48 10.97 14.31
C ALA A 86 -9.38 10.29 13.27
N LEU A 87 -8.79 9.72 12.22
CA LEU A 87 -9.52 8.97 11.18
C LEU A 87 -10.14 7.68 11.73
N PHE A 88 -9.50 7.01 12.68
CA PHE A 88 -10.05 5.83 13.34
C PHE A 88 -11.33 6.16 14.14
N LEU A 89 -11.28 7.24 14.94
CA LEU A 89 -12.47 7.73 15.66
C LEU A 89 -13.58 8.16 14.69
N TRP A 90 -13.21 8.80 13.58
CA TRP A 90 -14.17 9.19 12.54
C TRP A 90 -14.84 7.98 11.88
N HIS A 91 -14.05 6.99 11.45
CA HIS A 91 -14.57 5.80 10.76
C HIS A 91 -15.42 4.92 11.68
N THR A 92 -15.23 4.95 12.99
CA THR A 92 -16.08 4.22 13.95
C THR A 92 -17.39 4.96 14.25
N THR A 93 -17.35 6.29 14.32
CA THR A 93 -18.52 7.13 14.62
C THR A 93 -19.41 7.40 13.42
N LEU A 94 -18.87 7.44 12.20
CA LEU A 94 -19.65 7.74 11.00
C LEU A 94 -20.71 6.66 10.70
N PRO A 95 -20.40 5.34 10.67
CA PRO A 95 -21.41 4.31 10.41
C PRO A 95 -22.49 4.24 11.48
N THR A 96 -22.12 4.50 12.75
CA THR A 96 -23.06 4.48 13.88
C THR A 96 -24.03 5.66 13.84
N THR A 97 -23.55 6.87 13.51
CA THR A 97 -24.40 8.07 13.39
C THR A 97 -25.31 8.04 12.15
N MET A 98 -24.82 7.50 11.04
CA MET A 98 -25.60 7.39 9.79
C MET A 98 -26.50 6.14 9.73
N SER A 99 -26.59 5.35 10.82
CA SER A 99 -27.31 4.06 10.87
C SER A 99 -26.95 3.10 9.72
N GLY A 100 -25.70 3.17 9.24
CA GLY A 100 -25.19 2.45 8.07
C GLY A 100 -24.17 1.40 8.44
N LEU A 101 -24.45 0.59 9.47
CA LEU A 101 -23.57 -0.52 9.85
C LEU A 101 -23.56 -1.57 8.73
N PRO A 102 -22.38 -2.03 8.26
CA PRO A 102 -22.31 -3.10 7.29
C PRO A 102 -22.88 -4.40 7.89
N PRO A 103 -23.49 -5.28 7.06
CA PRO A 103 -23.94 -6.59 7.51
C PRO A 103 -22.75 -7.43 8.01
N GLN A 104 -22.99 -8.23 9.04
CA GLN A 104 -22.00 -9.16 9.62
C GLN A 104 -21.66 -10.32 8.69
#